data_AF-A0A2H9N8Y0-F1
#
_entry.id   AF-A0A2H9N8Y0-F1
#
_cell.length_a   1.000
_cell.length_b   1.000
_cell.length_c   1.000
_cell.angle_alpha   90.00
_cell.angle_beta   90.00
_cell.angle_gamma   90.00
#
_symmetry.space_group_name_H-M   'P 1'
#
loop_
_entity.id
_entity.type
_entity.pdbx_description
1 polymer ?
#
loop_
_entity_poly.entity_id
_entity_poly.type
_entity_poly.pdbx_seq_one_letter_code
_entity_poly.pdbx_strand_id
1 'polypeptide(L)' 'MVTDLLEEAGEVAAVVKGLEGFKPPEKPKTKEMLATELSDLLYILFILAEHYGINLEESFIQTVSDYILRFIK' A
#
# COMPACT_ATOMS: atom_id res chain seq x y z
N MET A 1 -5.41 -1.62 14.63
CA MET A 1 -5.65 -0.66 13.53
C MET A 1 -4.39 0.11 13.16
N VAL A 2 -3.83 0.99 14.01
CA VAL A 2 -2.55 1.67 13.68
C VAL A 2 -1.37 0.69 13.72
N THR A 3 -1.39 -0.25 14.65
CA THR A 3 -0.42 -1.37 14.71
C THR A 3 -0.45 -2.21 13.44
N ASP A 4 -1.66 -2.57 13.00
CA ASP A 4 -1.90 -3.42 11.82
C ASP A 4 -1.43 -2.67 10.56
N LEU A 5 -1.71 -1.37 10.45
CA LEU A 5 -1.17 -0.54 9.36
C LEU A 5 0.37 -0.58 9.29
N LEU A 6 1.05 -0.53 10.44
CA LEU A 6 2.51 -0.59 10.49
C LEU A 6 3.04 -2.00 10.17
N GLU A 7 2.29 -3.04 10.54
CA GLU A 7 2.57 -4.43 10.20
C GLU A 7 2.50 -4.64 8.69
N GLU A 8 1.38 -4.30 8.05
CA GLU A 8 1.19 -4.41 6.59
C GLU A 8 2.27 -3.63 5.82
N ALA A 9 2.58 -2.40 6.27
CA ALA A 9 3.65 -1.60 5.67
C ALA A 9 5.03 -2.28 5.82
N GLY A 10 5.27 -2.95 6.94
CA GLY A 10 6.47 -3.75 7.19
C GLY A 10 6.57 -4.96 6.28
N GLU A 11 5.45 -5.65 6.02
CA GLU A 11 5.38 -6.81 5.14
C GLU A 11 5.64 -6.43 3.68
N VAL A 12 5.01 -5.35 3.20
CA VAL A 12 5.31 -4.73 1.90
C VAL A 12 6.81 -4.45 1.78
N ALA A 13 7.40 -3.78 2.79
CA ALA A 13 8.83 -3.46 2.77
C ALA A 13 9.72 -4.71 2.77
N ALA A 14 9.33 -5.78 3.46
CA ALA A 14 10.06 -7.04 3.49
C ALA A 14 10.02 -7.75 2.13
N VAL A 15 8.88 -7.73 1.44
CA VAL A 15 8.75 -8.31 0.08
C VAL A 15 9.57 -7.52 -0.93
N VAL A 16 9.48 -6.18 -0.93
CA VAL A 16 10.25 -5.30 -1.83
C VAL A 16 11.76 -5.52 -1.66
N LYS A 17 12.26 -5.52 -0.42
CA LYS A 17 13.69 -5.80 -0.16
C LYS A 17 14.14 -7.16 -0.68
N GLY A 18 13.27 -8.17 -0.61
CA GLY A 18 13.55 -9.50 -1.16
C GLY A 18 13.58 -9.50 -2.69
N LEU A 19 12.67 -8.77 -3.35
CA LEU A 19 12.64 -8.62 -4.80
C LEU A 19 13.84 -7.84 -5.35
N GLU A 20 14.30 -6.82 -4.62
CA GLU A 20 15.46 -5.99 -4.98
C GLU A 20 16.81 -6.61 -4.59
N GLY A 21 16.81 -7.74 -3.88
CA GLY A 21 18.02 -8.47 -3.50
C GLY A 21 18.80 -7.88 -2.32
N PHE A 22 18.21 -6.96 -1.55
CA PHE A 22 18.84 -6.36 -0.37
C PHE A 22 19.06 -7.35 0.79
N LYS A 23 18.30 -8.44 0.82
CA LYS A 23 18.49 -9.56 1.75
C LYS A 23 18.16 -10.85 1.01
N PRO A 24 19.04 -11.86 0.96
CA PRO A 24 18.68 -13.17 0.42
C PRO A 24 17.53 -13.72 1.27
N PRO A 25 16.32 -13.84 0.71
CA PRO A 25 15.21 -14.35 1.49
C PRO A 25 15.36 -15.88 1.60
N GLU A 26 14.88 -16.47 2.70
CA GLU A 26 14.86 -17.94 2.85
C GLU A 26 14.06 -18.62 1.73
N LYS A 27 13.07 -17.90 1.18
CA LYS A 27 12.29 -18.29 0.00
C LYS A 27 12.23 -17.11 -0.98
N PRO A 28 12.30 -17.34 -2.30
CA PRO A 28 12.15 -16.28 -3.28
C PRO A 28 10.86 -15.48 -3.03
N LYS A 29 11.00 -14.17 -2.91
CA LYS A 29 9.85 -13.25 -2.91
C LYS A 29 9.35 -13.10 -4.35
N THR A 30 8.04 -12.99 -4.54
CA THR A 30 7.44 -12.87 -5.88
C THR A 30 6.57 -11.63 -6.00
N LYS A 31 6.20 -11.28 -7.24
CA LYS A 31 5.31 -10.15 -7.50
C LYS A 31 3.89 -10.41 -7.00
N GLU A 32 3.47 -11.68 -6.98
CA GLU A 32 2.19 -12.11 -6.44
C GLU A 32 2.13 -11.88 -4.94
N MET A 33 3.22 -12.18 -4.21
CA MET A 33 3.32 -11.84 -2.79
C MET A 33 3.21 -10.33 -2.58
N LEU A 34 3.91 -9.53 -3.40
CA LEU A 34 3.82 -8.08 -3.29
C LEU A 34 2.41 -7.56 -3.56
N ALA A 35 1.71 -8.15 -4.53
CA ALA A 35 0.32 -7.79 -4.81
C ALA A 35 -0.60 -8.08 -3.62
N THR A 36 -0.37 -9.20 -2.91
CA THR A 36 -1.08 -9.52 -1.66
C THR A 36 -0.81 -8.47 -0.57
N GLU A 37 0.45 -8.22 -0.22
CA GLU A 37 0.75 -7.27 0.88
C GLU A 37 0.28 -5.84 0.55
N LEU A 38 0.33 -5.44 -0.73
CA LEU A 38 -0.22 -4.15 -1.16
C LEU A 38 -1.74 -4.09 -1.03
N SER A 39 -2.43 -5.20 -1.28
CA SER A 39 -3.88 -5.30 -1.11
C SER A 39 -4.26 -5.21 0.37
N ASP A 40 -3.52 -5.88 1.24
CA ASP A 40 -3.77 -5.87 2.69
C ASP A 40 -3.49 -4.48 3.28
N LEU A 41 -2.40 -3.82 2.85
CA LEU A 41 -2.12 -2.43 3.18
C LEU A 41 -3.20 -1.46 2.67
N LEU A 42 -3.72 -1.65 1.45
CA LEU A 42 -4.80 -0.83 0.94
C LEU A 42 -6.08 -1.02 1.75
N TYR A 43 -6.40 -2.27 2.12
CA TYR A 43 -7.58 -2.60 2.90
C TYR A 43 -7.55 -1.91 4.27
N ILE A 44 -6.43 -1.96 5.00
CA ILE A 44 -6.34 -1.33 6.33
C ILE A 44 -6.46 0.21 6.24
N LEU A 45 -6.06 0.84 5.13
CA LEU A 45 -6.31 2.27 4.89
C LEU A 45 -7.80 2.58 4.75
N PHE A 46 -8.57 1.74 4.05
CA PHE A 46 -10.03 1.88 3.99
C PHE A 46 -10.68 1.71 5.35
N ILE A 47 -10.24 0.73 6.15
CA ILE A 47 -10.75 0.54 7.52
C ILE A 47 -10.45 1.76 8.40
N LEU A 48 -9.25 2.32 8.29
CA LEU A 48 -8.87 3.54 9.01
C LEU A 48 -9.75 4.73 8.60
N ALA A 49 -9.98 4.92 7.30
CA ALA A 49 -10.83 6.00 6.80
C ALA A 49 -12.27 5.85 7.30
N GLU A 50 -12.83 4.65 7.21
CA GLU A 50 -14.18 4.33 7.70
C GLU A 50 -14.30 4.62 9.20
N HIS A 51 -13.29 4.26 10.00
CA HIS A 51 -13.28 4.53 11.44
C HIS A 51 -13.43 6.03 11.78
N TYR A 52 -12.92 6.90 10.92
CA TYR A 52 -13.03 8.36 11.07
C TYR A 52 -14.16 8.99 10.25
N GLY A 53 -14.99 8.20 9.56
CA GLY A 53 -16.08 8.70 8.71
C GLY A 53 -15.58 9.44 7.47
N ILE A 54 -14.44 9.04 6.93
CA ILE A 54 -13.82 9.65 5.74
C ILE A 54 -14.15 8.81 4.50
N ASN A 55 -14.70 9.45 3.45
CA ASN A 55 -14.81 8.84 2.13
C ASN A 55 -13.44 8.87 1.43
N LEU A 56 -12.67 7.79 1.61
CA LEU A 56 -11.32 7.69 1.05
C LEU A 56 -11.33 7.65 -0.49
N GLU A 57 -12.32 7.00 -1.10
CA GLU A 57 -12.42 6.91 -2.56
C GLU A 57 -12.58 8.29 -3.20
N GLU A 58 -13.52 9.09 -2.70
CA GLU A 58 -13.74 10.46 -3.19
C GLU A 58 -12.48 11.33 -3.01
N SER A 59 -11.85 11.25 -1.83
CA SER A 59 -10.61 11.99 -1.53
C SER A 59 -9.45 11.57 -2.44
N PHE A 60 -9.35 10.28 -2.75
CA PHE A 60 -8.34 9.74 -3.65
C PHE A 60 -8.55 10.18 -5.10
N ILE A 61 -9.80 10.16 -5.60
CA ILE A 61 -10.13 10.63 -6.96
C ILE A 61 -9.77 12.11 -7.15
N GLN A 62 -10.07 12.95 -6.15
CA GLN A 62 -9.68 14.36 -6.17
C GLN A 62 -8.16 14.52 -6.27
N THR A 63 -7.42 13.78 -5.44
CA THR A 63 -5.95 13.77 -5.47
C THR A 63 -5.42 13.38 -6.86
N VAL A 64 -5.89 12.26 -7.43
CA VAL A 64 -5.45 11.78 -8.74
C VAL A 64 -5.78 12.80 -9.84
N SER A 65 -6.96 13.42 -9.79
CA SER A 65 -7.38 14.44 -10.76
C SER A 65 -6.42 15.64 -10.74
N ASP A 66 -6.02 16.10 -9.55
CA ASP A 66 -5.05 17.18 -9.40
C ASP A 66 -3.67 16.81 -9.94
N TYR A 67 -3.21 15.57 -9.70
CA TYR A 67 -1.95 15.06 -10.27
C TYR A 67 -2.00 14.96 -11.79
N ILE A 68 -3.08 14.45 -12.38
CA ILE A 68 -3.26 14.38 -13.84
C ILE A 68 -3.18 15.80 -14.44
N LEU A 69 -3.90 16.76 -13.86
CA LEU A 69 -3.86 18.15 -14.30
C LEU A 69 -2.48 18.80 -14.19
N ARG A 70 -1.67 18.34 -13.23
CA ARG A 70 -0.34 18.88 -12.94
C ARG A 70 0.78 18.28 -13.79
N PHE A 71 0.66 17.03 -14.22
CA PHE A 71 1.75 16.29 -14.87
C PHE A 71 1.44 15.77 -16.28
N ILE A 72 0.19 15.82 -16.74
CA ILE A 72 -0.24 15.31 -18.07
C ILE A 72 -0.75 16.48 -18.96
N LYS A 73 -0.21 17.69 -18.80
CA LYS A 73 -0.41 18.80 -19.75
C LYS A 73 0.82 19.01 -20.63
#